data_AF-A0A0H2R0A2-F1
#
_entry.id   AF-A0A0H2R0A2-F1
#
_cell.length_a   1.000
_cell.length_b   1.000
_cell.length_c   1.000
_cell.angle_alpha   90.00
_cell.angle_beta   90.00
_cell.angle_gamma   90.00
#
_symmetry.space_group_name_H-M   'P 1'
#
loop_
_entity.id
_entity.type
_entity.pdbx_description
1 polymer ?
#
loop_
_entity_poly.entity_id
_entity_poly.type
_entity_poly.pdbx_seq_one_letter_code
_entity_poly.pdbx_strand_id
1 'polypeptide(L)'
;VLHPRYKTKYFHTASWPEAWISTSKDILRDEWNDYYKPSDTAAPSAAATQTASSQATEDDDDDLFAPIMSEFTADPIKYWYAKQGDPFARMGLDFMSAPATSVDVERAFSRGSLTVSKHRHALSDQSTRASVVLRSW
;
A
#
# COMPACT_ATOMS: atom_id res chain seq x y z
N VAL A 1 -9.99 0.23 5.20
CA VAL A 1 -10.73 -0.59 4.20
C VAL A 1 -9.89 -1.75 3.67
N LEU A 2 -8.61 -1.55 3.33
CA LEU A 2 -7.75 -2.63 2.80
C LEU A 2 -7.06 -3.51 3.86
N HIS A 3 -7.20 -3.20 5.16
CA HIS A 3 -6.58 -4.04 6.19
C HIS A 3 -7.32 -5.39 6.30
N PRO A 4 -6.65 -6.55 6.11
CA PRO A 4 -7.30 -7.86 6.03
C PRO A 4 -8.22 -8.16 7.23
N ARG A 5 -7.81 -7.71 8.43
CA ARG A 5 -8.55 -7.91 9.70
C ARG A 5 -9.69 -6.93 9.99
N TYR A 6 -9.57 -5.69 9.52
CA TYR A 6 -10.37 -4.57 10.04
C TYR A 6 -11.32 -3.98 8.99
N LYS A 7 -10.98 -4.12 7.70
CA LYS A 7 -11.73 -3.66 6.52
C LYS A 7 -12.58 -2.41 6.78
N THR A 8 -13.90 -2.52 6.64
CA THR A 8 -14.90 -1.49 6.92
C THR A 8 -15.44 -1.58 8.34
N LYS A 9 -15.38 -2.78 8.95
CA LYS A 9 -15.84 -3.05 10.32
C LYS A 9 -15.22 -2.11 11.35
N TYR A 10 -13.94 -1.76 11.18
CA TYR A 10 -13.27 -0.82 12.07
C TYR A 10 -13.92 0.57 12.08
N PHE A 11 -14.34 1.10 10.94
CA PHE A 11 -14.95 2.43 10.90
C PHE A 11 -16.30 2.47 11.60
N HIS A 12 -17.09 1.39 11.47
CA HIS A 12 -18.34 1.25 12.22
C HIS A 12 -18.07 1.10 13.73
N THR A 13 -17.08 0.30 14.14
CA THR A 13 -16.69 0.18 15.56
C THR A 13 -16.16 1.50 16.12
N ALA A 14 -15.41 2.25 15.32
CA ALA A 14 -14.89 3.57 15.66
C ALA A 14 -15.97 4.68 15.56
N SER A 15 -17.22 4.32 15.26
CA SER A 15 -18.36 5.24 15.16
C SER A 15 -18.12 6.39 14.19
N TRP A 16 -17.46 6.12 13.05
CA TRP A 16 -17.30 7.12 12.00
C TRP A 16 -18.63 7.44 11.33
N PRO A 17 -18.84 8.69 10.86
CA PRO A 17 -20.00 9.04 10.06
C PRO A 17 -20.10 8.17 8.80
N GLU A 18 -21.31 7.70 8.47
CA GLU A 18 -21.51 6.83 7.29
C GLU A 18 -21.11 7.54 5.97
N ALA A 19 -21.29 8.86 5.92
CA ALA A 19 -20.81 9.69 4.81
C ALA A 19 -19.29 9.58 4.63
N TRP A 20 -18.50 9.47 5.71
CA TRP A 20 -17.06 9.32 5.60
C TRP A 20 -16.64 7.90 5.21
N ILE A 21 -17.42 6.89 5.65
CA ILE A 21 -17.19 5.50 5.26
C ILE A 21 -17.43 5.32 3.75
N SER A 22 -18.52 5.90 3.23
CA SER A 22 -18.81 5.90 1.79
C SER A 22 -17.74 6.66 1.00
N THR A 23 -17.42 7.90 1.38
CA THR A 23 -16.33 8.66 0.73
C THR A 23 -15.01 7.91 0.74
N SER A 24 -14.65 7.25 1.85
CA SER A 24 -13.42 6.44 1.92
C SER A 24 -13.44 5.24 0.98
N LYS A 25 -14.60 4.61 0.75
CA LYS A 25 -14.76 3.53 -0.24
C LYS A 25 -14.63 4.06 -1.65
N ASP A 26 -15.24 5.22 -1.93
CA ASP A 26 -15.23 5.82 -3.26
C ASP A 26 -13.82 6.24 -3.67
N ILE A 27 -13.08 6.92 -2.79
CA ILE A 27 -11.66 7.26 -3.01
C ILE A 27 -10.83 6.03 -3.34
N LEU A 28 -11.05 4.90 -2.65
CA LEU A 28 -10.32 3.67 -2.92
C LEU A 28 -10.69 3.02 -4.26
N ARG A 29 -11.96 3.12 -4.67
CA ARG A 29 -12.39 2.63 -5.98
C ARG A 29 -11.82 3.49 -7.10
N ASP A 30 -11.81 4.79 -6.92
CA ASP A 30 -11.23 5.73 -7.88
C ASP A 30 -9.73 5.44 -8.05
N GLU A 31 -8.98 5.33 -6.94
CA GLU A 31 -7.56 4.99 -6.95
C GLU A 31 -7.29 3.62 -7.61
N TRP A 32 -8.14 2.63 -7.31
CA TRP A 32 -8.06 1.31 -7.94
C TRP A 32 -8.23 1.40 -9.46
N ASN A 33 -9.25 2.11 -9.92
CA ASN A 33 -9.57 2.26 -11.34
C ASN A 33 -8.49 3.04 -12.10
N ASP A 34 -7.91 4.07 -11.47
CA ASP A 34 -6.93 4.95 -12.09
C ASP A 34 -5.54 4.31 -12.21
N TYR A 35 -5.07 3.58 -11.18
CA TYR A 35 -3.66 3.18 -11.08
C TYR A 35 -3.41 1.67 -10.97
N TYR A 36 -4.37 0.89 -10.48
CA TYR A 36 -4.13 -0.50 -10.09
C TYR A 36 -4.88 -1.54 -10.93
N LYS A 37 -5.96 -1.14 -11.59
CA LYS A 37 -6.73 -2.02 -12.47
C LYS A 37 -5.81 -2.59 -13.56
N PRO A 38 -5.70 -3.92 -13.69
CA PRO A 38 -4.93 -4.53 -14.76
C PRO A 38 -5.51 -4.07 -16.10
N SER A 39 -4.80 -3.16 -16.77
CA SER A 39 -5.03 -2.92 -18.18
C SER A 39 -4.47 -4.14 -18.91
N ASP A 40 -5.16 -4.66 -19.91
CA ASP A 40 -4.81 -5.86 -20.71
C ASP A 40 -3.45 -5.76 -21.45
N THR A 41 -2.51 -4.93 -21.03
CA THR A 41 -1.27 -4.60 -21.76
C THR A 41 0.02 -4.69 -20.94
N ALA A 42 0.02 -5.14 -19.68
CA ALA A 42 1.29 -5.24 -18.95
C ALA A 42 1.41 -6.49 -18.05
N ALA A 43 1.68 -7.63 -18.69
CA ALA A 43 2.43 -8.71 -18.06
C ALA A 43 3.93 -8.53 -18.31
N PRO A 44 4.78 -8.78 -17.31
CA PRO A 44 5.96 -9.58 -17.56
C PRO A 44 5.98 -10.82 -16.65
N SER A 45 5.80 -11.96 -17.30
CA SER A 45 6.55 -13.21 -17.13
C SER A 45 6.98 -13.64 -15.71
N ALA A 46 6.23 -14.59 -15.14
CA ALA A 46 6.83 -15.80 -14.56
C ALA A 46 5.85 -16.98 -14.60
N ALA A 47 6.05 -17.84 -15.60
CA ALA A 47 5.72 -19.27 -15.69
C ALA A 47 4.31 -19.78 -15.32
N ALA A 48 3.62 -20.28 -16.35
CA ALA A 48 2.35 -20.97 -16.31
C ALA A 48 2.39 -22.36 -15.65
N THR A 49 1.27 -22.77 -15.03
CA THR A 49 0.64 -24.07 -15.28
C THR A 49 -0.87 -23.89 -15.20
N GLN A 50 -1.53 -24.22 -16.31
CA GLN A 50 -2.95 -24.08 -16.55
C GLN A 50 -3.71 -25.25 -15.95
N THR A 51 -4.89 -25.01 -15.37
CA THR A 51 -6.04 -25.91 -15.52
C THR A 51 -7.30 -25.03 -15.52
N ALA A 52 -8.00 -25.07 -16.65
CA ALA A 52 -9.19 -24.29 -16.91
C ALA A 52 -10.41 -24.83 -16.12
N SER A 53 -11.24 -23.91 -15.62
CA SER A 53 -12.69 -24.08 -15.65
C SER A 53 -13.32 -22.69 -15.77
N SER A 54 -13.94 -22.46 -16.92
CA SER A 54 -14.69 -21.26 -17.24
C SER A 54 -15.97 -21.20 -16.41
N GLN A 55 -16.22 -20.08 -15.75
CA GLN A 55 -17.59 -19.62 -15.53
C GLN A 55 -17.59 -18.11 -15.41
N ALA A 56 -18.19 -17.47 -16.41
CA ALA A 56 -18.55 -16.07 -16.35
C ALA A 56 -19.64 -15.93 -15.28
N THR A 57 -19.35 -15.15 -14.24
CA THR A 57 -20.37 -14.52 -13.40
C THR A 57 -20.09 -13.02 -13.45
N GLU A 58 -21.04 -12.33 -14.05
CA GLU A 58 -21.27 -10.91 -13.88
C GLU A 58 -21.48 -10.63 -12.38
N ASP A 59 -21.04 -9.46 -11.92
CA ASP A 59 -21.21 -8.90 -10.55
C ASP A 59 -20.23 -9.37 -9.43
N ASP A 60 -18.93 -9.04 -9.54
CA ASP A 60 -17.91 -9.32 -8.51
C ASP A 60 -17.44 -8.06 -7.70
N ASP A 61 -18.29 -7.03 -7.56
CA ASP A 61 -18.00 -5.86 -6.71
C ASP A 61 -18.26 -6.12 -5.20
N ASP A 62 -18.93 -7.23 -4.85
CA ASP A 62 -19.34 -7.53 -3.47
C ASP A 62 -18.30 -8.36 -2.68
N ASP A 63 -17.33 -8.99 -3.35
CA ASP A 63 -16.37 -9.88 -2.69
C ASP A 63 -15.24 -9.13 -1.93
N LEU A 64 -15.13 -7.81 -2.16
CA LEU A 64 -14.32 -6.90 -1.33
C LEU A 64 -14.84 -6.80 0.11
N PHE A 65 -16.13 -7.08 0.34
CA PHE A 65 -16.84 -6.76 1.59
C PHE A 65 -17.37 -7.98 2.35
N ALA A 66 -17.20 -9.19 1.82
CA ALA A 66 -17.58 -10.42 2.51
C ALA A 66 -16.82 -10.57 3.86
N PRO A 67 -17.50 -10.96 4.95
CA PRO A 67 -16.90 -11.10 6.26
C PRO A 67 -16.32 -12.50 6.44
N ILE A 68 -15.02 -12.73 6.20
CA ILE A 68 -14.43 -14.05 6.43
C ILE A 68 -13.07 -14.03 7.16
N MET A 69 -13.11 -14.78 8.26
CA MET A 69 -12.10 -15.54 9.02
C MET A 69 -11.07 -14.87 9.93
N SER A 70 -11.17 -15.30 11.19
CA SER A 70 -10.49 -14.83 12.38
C SER A 70 -9.10 -15.45 12.61
N GLU A 71 -8.36 -15.89 11.58
CA GLU A 71 -7.12 -16.65 11.82
C GLU A 71 -5.87 -16.25 11.02
N PHE A 72 -5.92 -15.25 10.15
CA PHE A 72 -4.74 -14.77 9.41
C PHE A 72 -4.77 -13.23 9.42
N THR A 73 -3.86 -12.48 10.02
CA THR A 73 -2.40 -12.59 10.09
C THR A 73 -1.90 -11.55 11.11
N ALA A 74 -0.89 -11.92 11.91
CA ALA A 74 -0.19 -10.96 12.79
C ALA A 74 0.55 -9.86 12.00
N ASP A 75 0.72 -10.06 10.69
CA ASP A 75 1.47 -9.19 9.79
C ASP A 75 0.70 -9.03 8.46
N PRO A 76 0.07 -7.86 8.23
CA PRO A 76 -0.75 -7.61 7.03
C PRO A 76 0.10 -7.55 5.75
N ILE A 77 1.40 -7.27 5.83
CA ILE A 77 2.29 -7.26 4.66
C ILE A 77 2.53 -8.69 4.16
N LYS A 78 2.77 -9.63 5.08
CA LYS A 78 2.92 -11.06 4.74
C LYS A 78 1.66 -11.64 4.10
N TYR A 79 0.48 -11.21 4.54
CA TYR A 79 -0.79 -11.62 3.95
C TYR A 79 -0.88 -11.27 2.46
N TRP A 80 -0.62 -10.02 2.11
CA TRP A 80 -0.69 -9.56 0.73
C TRP A 80 0.42 -10.15 -0.13
N TYR A 81 1.61 -10.38 0.46
CA TYR A 81 2.69 -11.08 -0.22
C TYR A 81 2.32 -12.53 -0.59
N ALA A 82 1.61 -13.24 0.29
CA ALA A 82 1.11 -14.58 0.00
C ALA A 82 0.01 -14.60 -1.08
N LYS A 83 -0.62 -13.46 -1.34
CA LYS A 83 -1.72 -13.28 -2.30
C LYS A 83 -1.31 -12.58 -3.59
N GLN A 84 -0.03 -12.61 -4.00
CA GLN A 84 0.45 -11.92 -5.21
C GLN A 84 -0.27 -12.22 -6.54
N GLY A 85 -1.14 -13.24 -6.61
CA GLY A 85 -2.02 -13.49 -7.77
C GLY A 85 -3.35 -12.72 -7.75
N ASP A 86 -3.71 -12.10 -6.62
CA ASP A 86 -4.88 -11.24 -6.48
C ASP A 86 -4.57 -9.87 -7.09
N PRO A 87 -5.42 -9.32 -7.99
CA PRO A 87 -5.22 -7.99 -8.55
C PRO A 87 -5.07 -6.91 -7.46
N PHE A 88 -5.70 -7.07 -6.29
CA PHE A 88 -5.60 -6.13 -5.17
C PHE A 88 -4.31 -6.25 -4.36
N ALA A 89 -3.50 -7.29 -4.54
CA ALA A 89 -2.30 -7.51 -3.73
C ALA A 89 -1.27 -6.38 -3.85
N ARG A 90 -1.12 -5.82 -5.06
CA ARG A 90 -0.24 -4.68 -5.29
C ARG A 90 -0.68 -3.45 -4.52
N MET A 91 -1.97 -3.09 -4.62
CA MET A 91 -2.55 -1.97 -3.88
C MET A 91 -2.45 -2.19 -2.37
N GLY A 92 -2.77 -3.40 -1.90
CA GLY A 92 -2.66 -3.78 -0.49
C GLY A 92 -1.25 -3.61 0.06
N LEU A 93 -0.22 -4.00 -0.69
CA LEU A 93 1.18 -3.84 -0.29
C LEU A 93 1.62 -2.37 -0.23
N ASP A 94 1.25 -1.57 -1.22
CA ASP A 94 1.62 -0.15 -1.26
C ASP A 94 1.02 0.62 -0.07
N PHE A 95 -0.27 0.43 0.20
CA PHE A 95 -0.93 1.09 1.33
C PHE A 95 -0.44 0.60 2.70
N MET A 96 -0.10 -0.68 2.85
CA MET A 96 0.33 -1.24 4.14
C MET A 96 1.82 -1.04 4.44
N SER A 97 2.64 -0.80 3.41
CA SER A 97 4.06 -0.48 3.56
C SER A 97 4.33 1.00 3.79
N ALA A 98 3.36 1.87 3.50
CA ALA A 98 3.46 3.29 3.79
C ALA A 98 3.65 3.53 5.31
N PRO A 99 4.66 4.32 5.72
CA PRO A 99 4.88 4.60 7.13
C PRO A 99 3.71 5.41 7.69
N ALA A 100 3.26 5.09 8.89
CA ALA A 100 2.15 5.78 9.55
C ALA A 100 2.46 7.25 9.91
N THR A 101 3.74 7.63 9.91
CA THR A 101 4.20 8.97 10.32
C THR A 101 5.40 9.43 9.49
N SER A 102 5.62 10.75 9.41
CA SER A 102 6.82 11.37 8.81
C SER A 102 8.06 11.31 9.69
N VAL A 103 8.00 10.69 10.88
CA VAL A 103 9.06 10.74 11.90
C VAL A 103 10.40 10.22 11.37
N ASP A 104 10.39 9.14 10.60
CA ASP A 104 11.63 8.58 10.05
C ASP A 104 12.30 9.54 9.05
N VAL A 105 11.48 10.21 8.24
CA VAL A 105 11.92 11.23 7.28
C VAL A 105 12.44 12.47 8.01
N GLU A 106 11.72 12.96 9.02
CA GLU A 106 12.14 14.08 9.87
C GLU A 106 13.45 13.80 10.60
N ARG A 107 13.63 12.57 11.10
CA ARG A 107 14.87 12.13 11.75
C ARG A 107 16.03 12.13 10.76
N ALA A 108 15.81 11.67 9.52
CA ALA A 108 16.81 11.72 8.47
C ALA A 108 17.21 13.17 8.12
N PHE A 109 16.24 14.08 7.98
CA PHE A 109 16.50 15.50 7.72
C PHE A 109 17.17 16.22 8.89
N SER A 110 16.73 15.96 10.13
CA SER A 110 17.34 16.53 11.33
C SER A 110 18.82 16.18 11.42
N ARG A 111 19.18 14.91 11.13
CA ARG A 111 20.57 14.45 11.08
C ARG A 111 21.33 15.01 9.89
N GLY A 112 20.68 15.11 8.73
CA GLY A 112 21.23 15.70 7.51
C GLY A 112 21.48 17.20 7.60
N SER A 113 20.77 17.92 8.46
CA SER A 113 20.96 19.37 8.62
C SER A 113 22.41 19.75 9.01
N LEU A 114 23.12 18.84 9.70
CA LEU A 114 24.53 19.04 10.09
C LEU A 114 25.51 19.03 8.90
N THR A 115 25.14 18.43 7.76
CA THR A 115 25.94 18.46 6.53
C THR A 115 25.56 19.64 5.62
N VAL A 116 24.40 20.27 5.84
CA VAL A 116 23.88 21.43 5.09
C VAL A 116 24.32 22.78 5.70
N SER A 117 24.91 22.78 6.90
CA SER A 117 25.31 24.02 7.59
C SER A 117 26.33 24.86 6.78
N LYS A 118 26.07 26.17 6.73
CA LYS A 118 26.87 27.20 6.01
C LYS A 118 28.38 27.21 6.33
N HIS A 119 28.82 26.57 7.42
CA HIS A 119 30.23 26.53 7.84
C HIS A 119 31.02 25.32 7.29
N ARG A 120 30.40 24.43 6.50
CA ARG A 120 31.08 23.30 5.82
C ARG A 120 31.13 23.54 4.32
N HIS A 121 32.06 24.38 3.87
CA HIS A 121 32.19 24.89 2.49
C HIS A 121 32.63 23.89 1.41
N ALA A 122 32.23 22.62 1.39
CA ALA A 122 32.78 21.69 0.40
C ALA A 122 31.88 20.54 -0.11
N LEU A 123 30.61 20.44 0.30
CA LEU A 123 29.73 19.38 -0.20
C LEU A 123 28.74 19.95 -1.22
N SER A 124 28.68 19.32 -2.39
CA SER A 124 27.63 19.59 -3.37
C SER A 124 26.28 19.05 -2.87
N ASP A 125 25.18 19.52 -3.47
CA ASP A 125 23.84 19.00 -3.19
C ASP A 125 23.76 17.48 -3.39
N GLN A 126 24.47 16.95 -4.39
CA GLN A 126 24.54 15.52 -4.66
C GLN A 126 25.24 14.76 -3.52
N SER A 127 26.38 15.27 -3.02
CA SER A 127 27.10 14.66 -1.90
C SER A 127 26.30 14.73 -0.59
N THR A 128 25.59 15.84 -0.37
CA THR A 128 24.70 16.01 0.79
C THR A 128 23.56 15.00 0.75
N ARG A 129 22.88 14.86 -0.40
CA ARG A 129 21.81 13.86 -0.59
C ARG A 129 22.33 12.44 -0.41
N ALA A 130 23.45 12.09 -1.04
CA ALA A 130 24.05 10.76 -0.91
C ALA A 130 24.43 10.43 0.55
N SER A 131 24.94 11.41 1.30
CA SER A 131 25.28 11.21 2.71
C SER A 131 24.05 10.99 3.59
N VAL A 132 22.94 11.68 3.32
CA VAL A 132 21.67 11.46 4.03
C VAL A 132 21.13 10.06 3.73
N VAL A 133 21.10 9.65 2.47
CA VAL A 133 20.62 8.33 2.05
C VAL A 133 21.47 7.21 2.65
N LEU A 134 22.81 7.31 2.55
CA LEU A 134 23.73 6.32 3.11
C LEU A 134 23.59 6.19 4.64
N ARG A 135 23.20 7.27 5.33
CA ARG A 135 22.97 7.26 6.78
C ARG A 135 21.60 6.72 7.18
N SER A 136 20.64 6.68 6.27
CA SER A 136 19.31 6.09 6.48
C SER A 136 19.22 4.62 6.09
N TRP A 137 20.20 4.11 5.35
CA TRP A 137 20.34 2.71 4.93
C TRP A 137 20.98 1.86 6.02
#